data_AF-A0A946HXW2-F1
#
_entry.id   AF-A0A946HXW2-F1
#
_cell.length_a   1.000
_cell.length_b   1.000
_cell.length_c   1.000
_cell.angle_alpha   90.00
_cell.angle_beta   90.00
_cell.angle_gamma   90.00
#
_symmetry.space_group_name_H-M   'P 1'
#
loop_
_entity.id
_entity.type
_entity.pdbx_description
1 polymer ?
#
loop_
_entity_poly.entity_id
_entity_poly.type
_entity_poly.pdbx_seq_one_letter_code
_entity_poly.pdbx_strand_id
1 'polypeptide(L)'
;MRNITFSSAGIQNHRRDRRLSMLRLNLEADGIEYNSCDWGLGGIRVEGLIPDRKLDESLPIKGSGVRKEQYLFIEVMATIVRINEAEAETALRFDDLTAEDLDTLEALITGRRITA
;
A
#
# COMPACT_ATOMS: atom_id res chain seq x y z
N MET A 1 27.06 31.93 24.17
CA MET A 1 27.41 31.04 23.06
C MET A 1 28.10 29.80 23.61
N ARG A 2 27.48 28.61 23.46
CA ARG A 2 28.10 27.28 23.53
C ARG A 2 27.15 26.29 22.84
N ASN A 3 27.70 25.52 21.92
CA ASN A 3 27.03 24.76 20.86
C ASN A 3 26.12 23.64 21.39
N ILE A 4 24.91 23.55 20.85
CA ILE A 4 24.06 22.36 20.96
C ILE A 4 24.27 21.56 19.68
N THR A 5 24.93 20.41 19.80
CA THR A 5 25.12 19.45 18.72
C THR A 5 23.86 18.61 18.61
N PHE A 6 23.14 18.67 17.48
CA PHE A 6 22.04 17.76 17.19
C PHE A 6 22.61 16.45 16.66
N SER A 7 22.59 15.40 17.49
CA SER A 7 22.81 14.03 17.06
C SER A 7 21.56 13.55 16.31
N SER A 8 21.62 13.48 14.99
CA SER A 8 20.59 12.88 14.14
C SER A 8 20.63 11.35 14.25
N ALA A 9 20.15 10.82 15.35
CA ALA A 9 20.01 9.37 15.56
C ALA A 9 18.52 9.03 15.70
N GLY A 10 18.00 8.32 14.69
CA GLY A 10 16.73 7.62 14.76
C GLY A 10 15.52 8.46 14.34
N ILE A 11 15.30 8.58 13.03
CA ILE A 11 13.94 8.76 12.50
C ILE A 11 13.18 7.49 12.91
N GLN A 12 12.55 7.52 14.08
CA GLN A 12 11.54 6.55 14.47
C GLN A 12 10.42 6.66 13.45
N ASN A 13 10.41 5.71 12.53
CA ASN A 13 9.34 5.48 11.58
C ASN A 13 8.09 5.09 12.39
N HIS A 14 7.36 6.10 12.88
CA HIS A 14 6.07 5.98 13.54
C HIS A 14 5.05 5.50 12.50
N ARG A 15 5.09 4.20 12.19
CA ARG A 15 4.08 3.55 11.34
C ARG A 15 2.75 3.62 12.07
N ARG A 16 1.80 4.40 11.52
CA ARG A 16 0.50 4.67 12.14
C ARG A 16 -0.53 3.54 11.99
N ASP A 17 -0.35 2.62 11.03
CA ASP A 17 -1.41 1.64 10.69
C ASP A 17 -1.01 0.17 10.83
N ARG A 18 -1.99 -0.64 11.25
CA ARG A 18 -1.92 -2.09 11.47
C ARG A 18 -2.19 -2.85 10.16
N ARG A 19 -1.20 -3.60 9.67
CA ARG A 19 -1.31 -4.47 8.48
C ARG A 19 -1.97 -5.81 8.85
N LEU A 20 -2.97 -6.25 8.10
CA LEU A 20 -3.61 -7.57 8.26
C LEU A 20 -3.27 -8.49 7.08
N SER A 21 -2.71 -9.65 7.38
CA SER A 21 -2.33 -10.71 6.42
C SER A 21 -3.50 -11.57 5.91
N MET A 22 -4.75 -11.28 6.30
CA MET A 22 -5.93 -12.10 5.93
C MET A 22 -6.83 -11.50 4.86
N LEU A 23 -6.48 -10.33 4.32
CA LEU A 23 -7.18 -9.73 3.18
C LEU A 23 -6.59 -10.32 1.90
N ARG A 24 -7.34 -11.21 1.24
CA ARG A 24 -7.03 -11.64 -0.13
C ARG A 24 -7.48 -10.54 -1.09
N LEU A 25 -6.65 -9.52 -1.19
CA LEU A 25 -6.79 -8.48 -2.18
C LEU A 25 -5.77 -8.75 -3.30
N ASN A 26 -6.17 -8.55 -4.54
CA ASN A 26 -5.32 -8.68 -5.71
C ASN A 26 -4.91 -7.28 -6.18
N LEU A 27 -3.67 -7.16 -6.64
CA LEU A 27 -3.17 -5.98 -7.35
C LEU A 27 -2.97 -6.34 -8.80
N GLU A 28 -3.49 -5.55 -9.73
CA GLU A 28 -3.09 -5.58 -11.12
C GLU A 28 -2.22 -4.35 -11.41
N ALA A 29 -1.08 -4.56 -12.05
CA ALA A 29 -0.21 -3.51 -12.57
C ALA A 29 0.37 -3.95 -13.92
N ASP A 30 0.32 -3.06 -14.92
CA ASP A 30 0.77 -3.35 -16.30
C ASP A 30 0.15 -4.62 -16.92
N GLY A 31 -1.11 -4.93 -16.55
CA GLY A 31 -1.83 -6.12 -17.01
C GLY A 31 -1.37 -7.44 -16.35
N ILE A 32 -0.54 -7.36 -15.31
CA ILE A 32 -0.07 -8.51 -14.53
C ILE A 32 -0.72 -8.46 -13.16
N GLU A 33 -1.27 -9.59 -12.71
CA GLU A 33 -1.80 -9.74 -11.35
C GLU A 33 -0.68 -10.18 -10.39
N TYR A 34 -0.67 -9.54 -9.21
CA TYR A 34 0.26 -9.80 -8.13
C TYR A 34 -0.50 -10.17 -6.86
N ASN A 35 0.04 -11.16 -6.14
CA ASN A 35 -0.41 -11.46 -4.79
C ASN A 35 0.02 -10.33 -3.85
N SER A 36 -0.90 -9.87 -3.01
CA SER A 36 -0.54 -8.89 -1.99
C SER A 36 -0.03 -9.54 -0.71
N CYS A 37 1.10 -9.03 -0.21
CA CYS A 37 1.63 -9.39 1.11
C CYS A 37 0.82 -8.66 2.20
N ASP A 38 0.56 -7.38 1.99
CA ASP A 38 -0.22 -6.55 2.91
C ASP A 38 -0.76 -5.27 2.28
N TRP A 39 -1.81 -4.73 2.91
CA TRP A 39 -2.45 -3.45 2.57
C TRP A 39 -2.47 -2.53 3.79
N GLY A 40 -2.28 -1.25 3.53
CA GLY A 40 -2.52 -0.15 4.47
C GLY A 40 -3.20 1.01 3.75
N LEU A 41 -3.62 2.03 4.51
CA LEU A 41 -4.28 3.21 3.94
C LEU A 41 -3.40 4.01 2.98
N GLY A 42 -2.08 3.96 3.18
CA GLY A 42 -1.11 4.67 2.35
C GLY A 42 -0.51 3.86 1.21
N GLY A 43 -0.81 2.56 1.10
CA GLY A 43 -0.17 1.74 0.08
C GLY A 43 -0.32 0.24 0.24
N ILE A 44 0.34 -0.47 -0.66
CA ILE A 44 0.29 -1.93 -0.79
C ILE A 44 1.71 -2.48 -0.92
N ARG A 45 1.91 -3.70 -0.42
CA ARG A 45 3.07 -4.51 -0.73
C ARG A 45 2.65 -5.80 -1.43
N VAL A 46 3.38 -6.16 -2.47
CA VAL A 46 3.12 -7.35 -3.29
C VAL A 46 4.31 -8.28 -3.38
N GLU A 47 4.01 -9.55 -3.60
CA GLU A 47 4.95 -10.57 -4.01
C GLU A 47 5.28 -10.37 -5.49
N GLY A 48 6.57 -10.41 -5.83
CA GLY A 48 7.11 -10.17 -7.15
C GLY A 48 7.75 -8.78 -7.33
N LEU A 49 8.62 -8.73 -8.34
CA LEU A 49 9.14 -7.48 -8.89
C LEU A 49 8.25 -7.06 -10.05
N ILE A 50 7.90 -5.78 -10.11
CA ILE A 50 7.20 -5.24 -11.27
C ILE A 50 8.26 -4.99 -12.37
N PRO A 51 8.22 -5.73 -13.49
CA PRO A 51 9.27 -5.68 -14.50
C PRO A 51 9.34 -4.30 -15.15
N ASP A 52 10.54 -3.89 -15.55
CA ASP A 52 10.82 -2.62 -16.25
C ASP A 52 10.45 -1.34 -15.49
N ARG A 53 10.06 -1.45 -14.21
CA ARG A 53 9.74 -0.30 -13.34
C ARG A 53 10.86 -0.01 -12.35
N LYS A 54 10.96 1.25 -11.94
CA LYS A 54 12.00 1.74 -11.03
C LYS A 54 11.42 2.34 -9.76
N LEU A 55 12.29 2.48 -8.76
CA LEU A 55 11.98 3.25 -7.56
C LEU A 55 11.55 4.67 -7.94
N ASP A 56 10.58 5.20 -7.19
CA ASP A 56 9.96 6.52 -7.36
C ASP A 56 9.15 6.71 -8.67
N GLU A 57 8.97 5.64 -9.46
CA GLU A 57 8.12 5.66 -10.64
C GLU A 57 6.64 5.45 -10.26
N SER A 58 5.76 6.26 -10.84
CA SER A 58 4.31 6.12 -10.69
C SER A 58 3.71 5.29 -11.83
N LEU A 59 2.82 4.37 -11.48
CA LEU A 59 2.09 3.54 -12.44
C LEU A 59 0.61 3.41 -12.05
N PRO A 60 -0.29 3.24 -13.03
CA PRO A 60 -1.68 2.92 -12.74
C PRO A 60 -1.76 1.50 -12.18
N ILE A 61 -2.56 1.34 -11.13
CA ILE A 61 -2.83 0.05 -10.53
C ILE A 61 -4.33 -0.17 -10.39
N LYS A 62 -4.74 -1.44 -10.37
CA LYS A 62 -6.10 -1.84 -9.98
C LYS A 62 -6.04 -2.69 -8.74
N GLY A 63 -6.75 -2.27 -7.70
CA GLY A 63 -6.91 -3.02 -6.47
C GLY A 63 -8.29 -3.65 -6.40
N SER A 64 -8.37 -4.95 -6.15
CA SER A 64 -9.67 -5.61 -5.99
C SER A 64 -9.66 -6.65 -4.89
N GLY A 65 -10.84 -6.93 -4.33
CA GLY A 65 -11.06 -8.12 -3.51
C GLY A 65 -12.29 -8.01 -2.62
N VAL A 66 -12.46 -8.99 -1.74
CA VAL A 66 -13.70 -9.14 -0.97
C VAL A 66 -13.42 -9.54 0.48
N ARG A 67 -14.13 -8.91 1.42
CA ARG A 67 -14.13 -9.31 2.83
C ARG A 67 -15.52 -9.12 3.42
N LYS A 68 -16.12 -10.18 3.97
CA LYS A 68 -17.43 -10.13 4.66
C LYS A 68 -18.50 -9.35 3.83
N GLU A 69 -18.64 -9.71 2.56
CA GLU A 69 -19.60 -9.11 1.60
C GLU A 69 -19.31 -7.66 1.19
N GLN A 70 -18.20 -7.08 1.65
CA GLN A 70 -17.70 -5.80 1.12
C GLN A 70 -16.71 -6.07 0.00
N TYR A 71 -16.91 -5.36 -1.10
CA TYR A 71 -16.05 -5.42 -2.27
C TYR A 71 -15.16 -4.18 -2.31
N LEU A 72 -13.88 -4.38 -2.58
CA LEU A 72 -12.96 -3.32 -2.99
C LEU A 72 -12.85 -3.37 -4.52
N PHE A 73 -12.97 -2.22 -5.13
CA PHE A 73 -12.48 -1.99 -6.48
C PHE A 73 -11.95 -0.56 -6.55
N ILE A 74 -10.63 -0.42 -6.69
CA ILE A 74 -9.96 0.87 -6.82
C ILE A 74 -9.11 0.88 -8.09
N GLU A 75 -9.11 2.00 -8.80
CA GLU A 75 -8.17 2.28 -9.88
C GLU A 75 -7.47 3.60 -9.54
N VAL A 76 -6.17 3.55 -9.28
CA VAL A 76 -5.41 4.70 -8.77
C VAL A 76 -3.98 4.70 -9.29
N MET A 77 -3.36 5.87 -9.33
CA MET A 77 -1.91 5.96 -9.50
C MET A 77 -1.21 5.57 -8.19
N ALA A 78 -0.16 4.78 -8.29
CA ALA A 78 0.69 4.46 -7.16
C ALA A 78 2.15 4.65 -7.52
N THR A 79 2.96 5.10 -6.57
CA THR A 79 4.40 5.27 -6.71
C THR A 79 5.15 4.10 -6.08
N ILE A 80 6.12 3.52 -6.77
CA ILE A 80 6.99 2.48 -6.22
C ILE A 80 7.93 3.13 -5.18
N VAL A 81 7.77 2.75 -3.91
CA VAL A 81 8.55 3.32 -2.80
C VAL A 81 9.59 2.36 -2.24
N ARG A 82 9.55 1.09 -2.66
CA ARG A 82 10.57 0.08 -2.31
C ARG A 82 10.56 -1.07 -3.28
N ILE A 83 11.74 -1.52 -3.68
CA ILE A 83 11.97 -2.77 -4.39
C ILE A 83 12.92 -3.62 -3.52
N ASN A 84 12.50 -4.84 -3.16
CA ASN A 84 13.33 -5.79 -2.43
C ASN A 84 13.62 -7.01 -3.31
N GLU A 85 14.78 -7.02 -3.96
CA GLU A 85 15.20 -8.12 -4.83
C GLU A 85 15.44 -9.43 -4.05
N ALA A 86 15.88 -9.35 -2.80
CA ALA A 86 16.22 -10.54 -2.00
C ALA A 86 14.97 -11.33 -1.59
N GLU A 87 13.88 -10.63 -1.30
CA GLU A 87 12.58 -11.24 -0.94
C GLU A 87 11.63 -11.30 -2.14
N ALA A 88 12.05 -10.79 -3.31
CA ALA A 88 11.21 -10.58 -4.48
C ALA A 88 9.89 -9.87 -4.10
N GLU A 89 9.97 -8.68 -3.50
CA GLU A 89 8.79 -7.89 -3.11
C GLU A 89 8.85 -6.46 -3.66
N THR A 90 7.68 -5.91 -4.00
CA THR A 90 7.53 -4.50 -4.37
C THR A 90 6.55 -3.81 -3.42
N ALA A 91 6.90 -2.61 -2.93
CA ALA A 91 5.97 -1.78 -2.15
C ALA A 91 5.63 -0.51 -2.92
N LEU A 92 4.34 -0.21 -2.96
CA LEU A 92 3.76 0.93 -3.64
C LEU A 92 3.01 1.81 -2.64
N ARG A 93 3.07 3.13 -2.86
CA ARG A 93 2.28 4.13 -2.13
C ARG A 93 1.19 4.64 -3.06
N PHE A 94 -0.05 4.71 -2.59
CA PHE A 94 -1.12 5.35 -3.37
C PHE A 94 -0.87 6.85 -3.47
N ASP A 95 -1.05 7.44 -4.64
CA ASP A 95 -0.79 8.87 -4.85
C ASP A 95 -2.01 9.74 -4.54
N ASP A 96 -3.22 9.32 -4.93
CA ASP A 96 -4.45 10.06 -4.64
C ASP A 96 -5.67 9.13 -4.57
N LEU A 97 -5.97 8.61 -3.37
CA LEU A 97 -7.21 7.87 -3.13
C LEU A 97 -8.36 8.85 -2.88
N THR A 98 -9.52 8.58 -3.44
CA THR A 98 -10.72 9.36 -3.09
C THR A 98 -11.11 9.10 -1.63
N ALA A 99 -11.88 10.01 -1.03
CA ALA A 99 -12.38 9.83 0.33
C ALA A 99 -13.25 8.55 0.46
N GLU A 100 -13.97 8.19 -0.60
CA GLU A 100 -14.80 6.97 -0.66
C GLU A 100 -13.93 5.71 -0.72
N ASP A 101 -12.89 5.71 -1.56
CA ASP A 101 -11.94 4.60 -1.63
C ASP A 101 -11.19 4.40 -0.32
N LEU A 102 -10.80 5.51 0.32
CA LEU A 102 -10.12 5.51 1.61
C LEU A 102 -11.03 4.95 2.71
N ASP A 103 -12.29 5.40 2.79
CA ASP A 103 -13.27 4.87 3.76
C ASP A 103 -13.52 3.38 3.55
N THR A 104 -13.60 2.96 2.28
CA THR A 104 -13.80 1.55 1.91
C THR A 104 -12.60 0.69 2.27
N LEU A 105 -11.39 1.15 1.95
CA LEU A 105 -10.16 0.47 2.31
C LEU A 105 -9.98 0.40 3.83
N GLU A 106 -10.29 1.47 4.55
CA GLU A 106 -10.27 1.50 6.01
C GLU A 106 -11.27 0.51 6.60
N ALA A 107 -12.52 0.50 6.11
CA ALA A 107 -13.53 -0.42 6.56
C ALA A 107 -13.13 -1.88 6.34
N LEU A 108 -12.53 -2.17 5.18
CA LEU A 108 -11.99 -3.48 4.86
C LEU A 108 -10.82 -3.87 5.76
N ILE A 109 -9.88 -2.97 6.06
CA ILE A 109 -8.75 -3.23 6.96
C ILE A 109 -9.25 -3.44 8.39
N THR A 110 -10.05 -2.53 8.91
CA THR A 110 -10.55 -2.57 10.29
C THR A 110 -11.64 -3.63 10.51
N GLY A 111 -12.25 -4.12 9.43
CA GLY A 111 -13.41 -5.00 9.50
C GLY A 111 -14.70 -4.28 9.93
N ARG A 112 -14.72 -2.95 9.85
CA ARG A 112 -15.91 -2.10 10.07
C ARG A 112 -16.91 -2.35 8.94
N ARG A 113 -18.21 -2.26 9.25
CA ARG A 113 -19.26 -2.23 8.24
C ARG A 113 -19.46 -0.82 7.71
N ILE A 114 -19.40 -0.64 6.40
CA ILE A 114 -19.90 0.57 5.75
C ILE A 114 -21.41 0.37 5.63
N THR A 115 -22.16 1.12 6.42
CA THR A 115 -23.61 1.25 6.24
C THR A 115 -23.83 2.42 5.30
N ALA A 116 -24.32 2.12 4.10
CA ALA A 116 -24.81 3.11 3.14
C ALA A 116 -26.05 3.86 3.68
#